data_AF-A0A2V7BM77-F1
#
_entry.id   AF-A0A2V7BM77-F1
#
_cell.length_a   1.000
_cell.length_b   1.000
_cell.length_c   1.000
_cell.angle_alpha   90.00
_cell.angle_beta   90.00
_cell.angle_gamma   90.00
#
_symmetry.space_group_name_H-M   'P 1'
#
loop_
_entity.id
_entity.type
_entity.pdbx_description
1 polymer ?
#
loop_
_entity_poly.entity_id
_entity_poly.type
_entity_poly.pdbx_seq_one_letter_code
_entity_poly.pdbx_strand_id
1 'polypeptide(L)'
;MRGFRAAAAFATIILAVGVPRAWADNYAPQSLERIFRIEFEVRADPQRPTISGYVYNLEGGYIADRMTLLIERLDASGRVIGSSTTWVLGGVPPGNRSYFSTRVEPAASYRVRVNSFDWIGRGGGS
;
A
#
# COMPACT_ATOMS: atom_id res chain seq x y z
N MET A 1 33.17 48.24 -6.36
CA MET A 1 31.84 48.29 -5.72
C MET A 1 30.79 47.89 -6.74
N ARG A 2 29.84 47.06 -6.30
CA ARG A 2 28.94 46.23 -7.11
C ARG A 2 27.83 47.09 -7.74
N GLY A 3 27.59 46.92 -9.04
CA GLY A 3 26.44 47.49 -9.75
C GLY A 3 25.52 46.37 -10.25
N PHE A 4 24.35 46.26 -9.61
CA PHE A 4 23.33 45.23 -9.80
C PHE A 4 22.80 45.18 -11.25
N ARG A 5 22.79 43.98 -11.84
CA ARG A 5 21.97 43.68 -13.02
C ARG A 5 20.58 43.27 -12.55
N ALA A 6 19.59 44.13 -12.75
CA ALA A 6 18.18 43.81 -12.57
C ALA A 6 17.74 42.84 -13.69
N ALA A 7 17.25 41.67 -13.31
CA ALA A 7 16.55 40.75 -14.21
C ALA A 7 15.09 40.67 -13.75
N ALA A 8 14.18 40.95 -14.66
CA ALA A 8 12.74 41.05 -14.45
C ALA A 8 12.12 39.69 -14.07
N ALA A 9 11.21 39.72 -13.09
CA ALA A 9 10.42 38.59 -12.65
C ALA A 9 9.20 38.38 -13.57
N PHE A 10 9.01 37.17 -14.07
CA PHE A 10 7.74 36.75 -14.68
C PHE A 10 6.91 36.01 -13.64
N ALA A 11 5.83 36.64 -13.20
CA ALA A 11 4.83 36.02 -12.34
C ALA A 11 3.77 35.32 -13.20
N THR A 12 3.76 33.99 -13.20
CA THR A 12 2.64 33.19 -13.71
C THR A 12 1.72 32.84 -12.55
N ILE A 13 0.52 33.44 -12.54
CA ILE A 13 -0.59 33.02 -11.68
C ILE A 13 -1.27 31.84 -12.36
N ILE A 14 -1.16 30.65 -11.77
CA ILE A 14 -1.96 29.48 -12.16
C ILE A 14 -3.15 29.42 -11.21
N LEU A 15 -4.36 29.64 -11.73
CA LEU A 15 -5.60 29.34 -11.01
C LEU A 15 -5.72 27.82 -10.85
N ALA A 16 -5.62 27.33 -9.62
CA ALA A 16 -5.89 25.94 -9.30
C ALA A 16 -7.42 25.70 -9.30
N VAL A 17 -7.92 25.06 -10.35
CA VAL A 17 -9.25 24.42 -10.33
C VAL A 17 -9.15 23.22 -9.38
N GLY A 18 -9.98 23.22 -8.33
CA GLY A 18 -9.97 22.19 -7.29
C GLY A 18 -10.32 20.81 -7.84
N VAL A 19 -9.31 19.94 -7.93
CA VAL A 19 -9.52 18.50 -8.09
C VAL A 19 -9.93 17.96 -6.71
N PRO A 20 -11.03 17.19 -6.59
CA PRO A 20 -11.37 16.54 -5.33
C PRO A 20 -10.19 15.67 -4.88
N ARG A 21 -9.66 15.95 -3.70
CA ARG A 21 -8.62 15.13 -3.07
C ARG A 21 -9.27 13.82 -2.64
N ALA A 22 -9.13 12.78 -3.45
CA ALA A 22 -9.10 11.44 -2.87
C ALA A 22 -7.97 11.45 -1.82
N TRP A 23 -8.29 11.15 -0.56
CA TRP A 23 -7.30 11.07 0.50
C TRP A 23 -6.44 9.82 0.30
N ALA A 24 -5.53 9.86 -0.66
CA ALA A 24 -4.37 8.99 -0.64
C ALA A 24 -3.43 9.52 0.44
N ASP A 25 -3.71 9.16 1.70
CA ASP A 25 -2.77 9.39 2.79
C ASP A 25 -1.46 8.65 2.45
N ASN A 26 -0.39 9.41 2.24
CA ASN A 26 0.93 8.85 1.98
C ASN A 26 1.53 8.31 3.29
N TYR A 27 1.15 7.10 3.67
CA TYR A 27 1.72 6.45 4.84
C TYR A 27 3.15 5.94 4.54
N ALA A 28 4.10 6.27 5.42
CA ALA A 28 5.41 5.63 5.38
C ALA A 28 5.28 4.14 5.72
N PRO A 29 6.02 3.21 5.09
CA PRO A 29 5.91 1.78 5.36
C PRO A 29 6.00 1.42 6.86
N GLN A 30 6.91 2.05 7.60
CA GLN A 30 7.07 1.85 9.05
C GLN A 30 5.86 2.30 9.88
N SER A 31 5.08 3.27 9.38
CA SER A 31 3.84 3.71 10.02
C SER A 31 2.70 2.72 9.76
N LEU A 32 2.68 2.10 8.57
CA LEU A 32 1.70 1.07 8.23
C LEU A 32 1.93 -0.22 9.00
N GLU A 33 3.17 -0.63 9.25
CA GLU A 33 3.50 -1.85 10.01
C GLU A 33 3.02 -1.80 11.48
N ARG A 34 2.73 -0.59 12.00
CA ARG A 34 2.13 -0.41 13.33
C ARG A 34 0.61 -0.53 13.34
N ILE A 35 -0.02 -0.32 12.19
CA ILE A 35 -1.47 -0.28 12.02
C ILE A 35 -1.97 -1.59 11.40
N PHE A 36 -1.20 -2.16 10.48
CA PHE A 36 -1.49 -3.41 9.80
C PHE A 36 -0.40 -4.42 10.06
N ARG A 37 -0.81 -5.61 10.49
CA ARG A 37 0.06 -6.79 10.52
C ARG A 37 -0.32 -7.70 9.36
N ILE A 38 0.68 -8.16 8.60
CA ILE A 38 0.46 -9.11 7.51
C ILE A 38 1.09 -10.44 7.91
N GLU A 39 0.30 -11.51 7.83
CA GLU A 39 0.77 -12.89 7.95
C GLU A 39 0.47 -13.60 6.64
N PHE A 40 1.45 -14.31 6.08
CA PHE A 40 1.27 -15.04 4.84
C PHE A 40 2.13 -16.29 4.79
N GLU A 41 1.68 -17.22 3.95
CA GLU A 41 2.41 -18.41 3.58
C GLU A 41 2.53 -18.49 2.06
N VAL A 42 3.53 -19.25 1.60
CA VAL A 42 3.72 -19.55 0.19
C VAL A 42 3.45 -21.03 -0.02
N ARG A 43 2.42 -21.34 -0.78
CA ARG A 43 2.21 -22.70 -1.29
C ARG A 43 3.06 -22.87 -2.53
N ALA A 44 4.10 -23.68 -2.41
CA ALA A 44 5.01 -23.98 -3.49
C ALA A 44 4.28 -24.68 -4.65
N ASP A 45 4.56 -24.22 -5.86
CA ASP A 45 4.17 -24.83 -7.12
C ASP A 45 5.27 -24.48 -8.14
N PRO A 46 5.81 -25.43 -8.92
CA PRO A 46 6.95 -25.17 -9.80
C PRO A 46 6.69 -24.10 -10.88
N GLN A 47 5.44 -23.87 -11.27
CA GLN A 47 5.09 -22.94 -12.35
C GLN A 47 4.43 -21.67 -11.82
N ARG A 48 3.53 -21.79 -10.85
CA ARG A 48 2.79 -20.66 -10.25
C ARG A 48 2.51 -20.89 -8.77
N PRO A 49 3.47 -20.54 -7.89
CA PRO A 49 3.25 -20.50 -6.45
C PRO A 49 2.04 -19.64 -6.09
N THR A 50 1.40 -19.96 -4.98
CA THR A 50 0.30 -19.15 -4.44
C THR A 50 0.73 -18.55 -3.12
N ILE A 51 0.57 -17.24 -2.96
CA ILE A 51 0.69 -16.55 -1.68
C ILE A 51 -0.72 -16.37 -1.13
N SER A 52 -0.94 -16.79 0.11
CA SER A 52 -2.19 -16.55 0.82
C SER A 52 -1.95 -16.18 2.26
N GLY A 53 -2.87 -15.41 2.83
CA GLY A 53 -2.68 -14.91 4.19
C GLY A 53 -3.79 -13.99 4.66
N TYR A 54 -3.49 -13.29 5.75
CA TYR A 54 -4.40 -12.34 6.37
C TYR A 54 -3.70 -11.00 6.59
N VAL A 55 -4.47 -9.93 6.41
CA VAL A 55 -4.11 -8.60 6.91
C VAL A 55 -4.95 -8.34 8.15
N TYR A 56 -4.30 -8.00 9.25
CA TYR A 56 -4.93 -7.61 10.50
C TYR A 56 -4.93 -6.09 10.59
N ASN A 57 -6.06 -5.50 10.96
CA ASN A 57 -6.17 -4.09 11.27
C ASN A 57 -6.11 -3.90 12.80
N LEU A 58 -5.02 -3.31 13.27
CA LEU A 58 -4.77 -3.04 14.68
C LEU A 58 -5.37 -1.71 15.12
N GLU A 59 -5.85 -0.89 14.18
CA GLU A 59 -6.63 0.32 14.48
C GLU A 59 -8.05 -0.07 14.91
N GLY A 60 -8.49 0.46 16.05
CA GLY A 60 -9.78 0.12 16.66
C GLY A 60 -10.95 0.95 16.14
N GLY A 61 -10.68 2.03 15.40
CA GLY A 61 -11.69 3.02 15.04
C GLY A 61 -12.28 2.90 13.64
N TYR A 62 -11.62 2.24 12.69
CA TYR A 62 -11.95 2.40 11.27
C TYR A 62 -11.80 1.08 10.49
N ILE A 63 -12.65 0.88 9.48
CA ILE A 63 -12.46 -0.20 8.51
C ILE A 63 -11.50 0.30 7.42
N ALA A 64 -10.49 -0.50 7.07
CA ALA A 64 -9.64 -0.25 5.91
C ALA A 64 -10.24 -0.92 4.68
N ASP A 65 -10.98 -0.17 3.87
CA ASP A 65 -11.63 -0.69 2.66
C ASP A 65 -10.73 -0.56 1.42
N ARG A 66 -11.10 -1.26 0.34
CA ARG A 66 -10.40 -1.21 -0.96
C ARG A 66 -8.90 -1.44 -0.84
N MET A 67 -8.51 -2.32 0.08
CA MET A 67 -7.11 -2.55 0.37
C MET A 67 -6.43 -3.36 -0.75
N THR A 68 -5.29 -2.85 -1.22
CA THR A 68 -4.37 -3.56 -2.09
C THR A 68 -3.05 -3.81 -1.39
N LEU A 69 -2.42 -4.95 -1.71
CA LEU A 69 -1.09 -5.33 -1.26
C LEU A 69 -0.12 -5.29 -2.42
N LEU A 70 1.10 -4.81 -2.17
CA LEU A 70 2.25 -4.94 -3.05
C LEU A 70 3.00 -6.22 -2.67
N ILE A 71 3.24 -7.07 -3.66
CA ILE A 71 4.02 -8.29 -3.54
C ILE A 71 5.28 -8.10 -4.38
N GLU A 72 6.43 -8.12 -3.72
CA GLU A 72 7.74 -8.07 -4.36
C GLU A 72 8.35 -9.46 -4.38
N ARG A 73 8.88 -9.84 -5.54
CA ARG A 73 9.71 -11.03 -5.71
C ARG A 73 11.15 -10.69 -5.43
N LEU A 74 11.80 -11.48 -4.61
CA LEU A 74 13.19 -11.29 -4.24
C LEU A 74 14.04 -12.44 -4.78
N ASP A 75 15.22 -12.12 -5.29
CA ASP A 75 16.26 -13.12 -5.56
C ASP A 75 16.97 -13.56 -4.27
N ALA A 76 17.93 -14.47 -4.39
CA ALA A 76 18.68 -15.01 -3.24
C ALA A 76 19.52 -13.95 -2.49
N SER A 77 19.80 -12.80 -3.10
CA SER A 77 20.49 -11.67 -2.47
C SER A 77 19.54 -10.70 -1.77
N GLY A 78 18.23 -10.92 -1.86
CA GLY A 78 17.20 -10.02 -1.36
C GLY A 78 16.87 -8.87 -2.30
N ARG A 79 17.36 -8.88 -3.55
CA ARG A 79 17.05 -7.82 -4.53
C ARG A 79 15.67 -8.03 -5.12
N VAL A 80 14.91 -6.95 -5.27
CA VAL A 80 13.61 -6.98 -5.97
C VAL A 80 13.84 -7.24 -7.46
N ILE A 81 13.26 -8.34 -7.96
CA ILE A 81 13.33 -8.77 -9.37
C ILE A 81 11.97 -8.70 -10.08
N GLY A 82 10.96 -8.15 -9.40
CA GLY A 82 9.63 -7.93 -9.95
C GLY A 82 8.62 -7.61 -8.85
N SER A 83 7.49 -7.06 -9.24
CA SER A 83 6.39 -6.79 -8.31
C SER A 83 5.03 -6.98 -8.96
N SER A 84 4.03 -7.25 -8.15
CA SER A 84 2.62 -7.33 -8.53
C SER A 84 1.74 -6.84 -7.39
N THR A 85 0.46 -6.59 -7.66
CA THR A 85 -0.52 -6.20 -6.64
C THR A 85 -1.63 -7.23 -6.52
N THR A 86 -2.21 -7.34 -5.32
CA THR A 86 -3.42 -8.13 -5.08
C THR A 86 -4.40 -7.39 -4.19
N TRP A 87 -5.68 -7.76 -4.30
CA TRP A 87 -6.71 -7.29 -3.40
C TRP A 87 -6.73 -8.10 -2.10
N VAL A 88 -7.09 -7.43 -1.01
CA VAL A 88 -7.62 -8.07 0.19
C VAL A 88 -9.14 -8.23 -0.02
N LEU A 89 -9.68 -9.37 0.40
CA LEU A 89 -11.10 -9.67 0.23
C LEU A 89 -11.94 -8.76 1.14
N GLY A 90 -12.67 -7.83 0.51
CA GLY A 90 -13.47 -6.83 1.23
C GLY A 90 -12.60 -5.80 1.94
N GLY A 91 -13.17 -5.14 2.95
CA GLY A 91 -12.42 -4.28 3.88
C GLY A 91 -11.82 -5.07 5.03
N VAL A 92 -10.87 -4.47 5.75
CA VAL A 92 -10.25 -5.02 6.97
C VAL A 92 -10.89 -4.35 8.19
N PRO A 93 -11.79 -5.04 8.93
CA PRO A 93 -12.51 -4.43 10.04
C PRO A 93 -11.58 -4.07 11.20
N PRO A 94 -11.93 -3.06 12.02
CA PRO A 94 -11.11 -2.66 13.17
C PRO A 94 -10.94 -3.81 14.16
N GLY A 95 -9.71 -4.03 14.61
CA GLY A 95 -9.34 -5.12 15.53
C GLY A 95 -9.51 -6.54 14.95
N ASN A 96 -9.75 -6.67 13.64
CA ASN A 96 -10.00 -7.96 12.99
C ASN A 96 -9.10 -8.13 11.75
N ARG A 97 -9.33 -9.18 10.95
CA ARG A 97 -8.53 -9.53 9.79
C ARG A 97 -9.36 -9.87 8.57
N SER A 98 -8.76 -9.67 7.40
CA SER A 98 -9.33 -10.08 6.11
C SER A 98 -8.32 -10.87 5.29
N TYR A 99 -8.84 -11.80 4.50
CA TYR A 99 -8.05 -12.77 3.74
C TYR A 99 -7.58 -12.20 2.40
N PHE A 100 -6.43 -12.66 1.93
CA PHE A 100 -6.01 -12.46 0.54
C PHE A 100 -5.38 -13.75 0.00
N SER A 101 -5.43 -13.91 -1.32
CA SER A 101 -4.77 -15.00 -2.04
C SER A 101 -4.50 -14.61 -3.47
N THR A 102 -3.31 -14.90 -3.97
CA THR A 102 -2.97 -14.65 -5.38
C THR A 102 -1.87 -15.59 -5.87
N ARG A 103 -1.89 -15.86 -7.17
CA ARG A 103 -0.79 -16.57 -7.84
C ARG A 103 0.32 -15.58 -8.18
N VAL A 104 1.56 -16.02 -8.01
CA VAL A 104 2.75 -15.23 -8.30
C VAL A 104 3.67 -15.99 -9.26
N GLU A 105 4.65 -15.30 -9.82
CA GLU A 105 5.75 -15.98 -10.51
C GLU A 105 6.79 -16.46 -9.49
N PRO A 106 7.46 -17.60 -9.73
CA PRO A 106 8.49 -18.13 -8.85
C PRO A 106 9.60 -17.12 -8.49
N ALA A 107 10.06 -17.17 -7.24
CA ALA A 107 11.15 -16.36 -6.71
C ALA A 107 11.83 -17.08 -5.54
N ALA A 108 13.01 -16.63 -5.12
CA ALA A 108 13.69 -17.19 -3.95
C ALA A 108 12.96 -16.85 -2.65
N SER A 109 12.40 -15.64 -2.55
CA SER A 109 11.50 -15.24 -1.47
C SER A 109 10.57 -14.11 -1.92
N TYR A 110 9.61 -13.74 -1.06
CA TYR A 110 8.63 -12.68 -1.33
C TYR A 110 8.55 -11.72 -0.16
N ARG A 111 8.26 -10.45 -0.47
CA ARG A 111 7.92 -9.42 0.52
C ARG A 111 6.52 -8.89 0.22
N VAL A 112 5.66 -8.89 1.22
CA VAL A 112 4.27 -8.41 1.11
C VAL A 112 4.09 -7.17 1.97
N ARG A 113 3.56 -6.10 1.38
CA ARG A 113 3.34 -4.80 2.04
C ARG A 113 1.98 -4.24 1.67
N VAL A 114 1.40 -3.42 2.54
CA VAL A 114 0.22 -2.62 2.17
C VAL A 114 0.64 -1.62 1.08
N ASN A 115 -0.14 -1.56 0.01
CA ASN A 115 0.08 -0.64 -1.11
C ASN A 115 -0.88 0.55 -1.05
N SER A 116 -2.18 0.29 -0.86
CA SER A 116 -3.20 1.32 -0.73
C SER A 116 -4.39 0.78 0.04
N PHE A 117 -5.20 1.68 0.61
CA PHE A 117 -6.51 1.40 1.22
C PHE A 117 -7.22 2.75 1.44
N ASP A 118 -8.51 2.69 1.74
CA ASP A 118 -9.32 3.84 2.14
C ASP A 118 -9.83 3.62 3.57
N TRP A 119 -9.76 4.63 4.43
CA TRP A 119 -10.45 4.57 5.73
C TRP A 119 -11.93 4.90 5.54
N ILE A 120 -12.80 3.99 5.97
CA ILE A 120 -14.23 4.25 6.15
C ILE A 120 -14.55 4.14 7.65
N GLY A 121 -15.56 4.90 8.11
CA GLY A 121 -15.85 5.21 9.53
C GLY A 121 -15.92 4.02 10.52
N ARG A 122 -16.29 4.30 11.79
CA ARG A 122 -16.44 3.26 12.84
C ARG A 122 -17.31 2.11 12.32
N GLY A 123 -16.69 0.93 12.20
CA GLY A 123 -17.33 -0.27 11.65
C GLY A 123 -18.70 -0.46 12.27
N GLY A 124 -19.73 -0.38 11.42
CA GLY A 124 -21.12 -0.43 11.87
C GLY A 124 -21.42 -1.77 12.54
N GLY A 125 -21.83 -1.71 13.80
CA GLY A 125 -22.59 -2.78 14.41
C GLY A 125 -23.97 -2.86 13.74
N SER A 126 -24.38 -4.07 13.41
CA SER A 126 -25.76 -4.45 13.16
C SER A 126 -26.03 -5.71 13.95
#